data_AF-A0A2E7FPX1-F1
#
_entry.id   AF-A0A2E7FPX1-F1
#
_cell.length_a   1.000
_cell.length_b   1.000
_cell.length_c   1.000
_cell.angle_alpha   90.00
_cell.angle_beta   90.00
_cell.angle_gamma   90.00
#
_symmetry.space_group_name_H-M   'P 1'
#
loop_
_entity.id
_entity.type
_entity.pdbx_description
1 polymer ?
#
loop_
_entity_poly.entity_id
_entity_poly.type
_entity_poly.pdbx_seq_one_letter_code
_entity_poly.pdbx_strand_id
1 'polypeptide(L)'
;MNATTALPQFYSYDRALDMDADKFGALRSSTDAANDMPELRRRLAEDGYLYMKGYLDRDQVLGARTSILSHLEGKNLLNPAYPVEDAICRPGTEGVAFIPEIADKVPEVQQLLYSGTLVEFYRHLYGEQIRHYDFTWLRAMPPGKGTNPHSDLPYMGRGTDKHMTCWIPYGDIPYKLGGLMVLEGSHKRMDLLKNYAHRDVDSYCVNSPIQKRRAEEGKWSFTGTLSRNPPRLRDQFGGRWLTTEFEAGDFITFGMFLVHAAVDNKTENQFRISSDSRYQKASEPIDERWIGPNPLGHSTAGKRGRVC
;
A
#
# COMPACT_ATOMS: atom_id res chain seq x y z
N MET A 1 -0.91 11.17 35.46
CA MET A 1 -0.92 12.28 34.49
C MET A 1 -0.33 11.73 33.20
N ASN A 2 -1.16 11.30 32.25
CA ASN A 2 -0.65 10.88 30.95
C ASN A 2 -0.22 12.13 30.21
N ALA A 3 1.08 12.33 30.04
CA ALA A 3 1.59 13.28 29.09
C ALA A 3 1.07 12.83 27.72
N THR A 4 0.04 13.50 27.20
CA THR A 4 -0.32 13.41 25.78
C THR A 4 0.87 14.00 25.03
N THR A 5 1.78 13.13 24.61
CA THR A 5 2.88 13.49 23.72
C THR A 5 2.24 14.12 22.48
N ALA A 6 2.51 15.40 22.24
CA ALA A 6 1.99 16.07 21.06
C ALA A 6 2.49 15.33 19.82
N LEU A 7 1.59 15.05 18.87
CA LEU A 7 1.96 14.44 17.60
C LEU A 7 2.99 15.33 16.87
N PRO A 8 4.01 14.74 16.22
CA PRO A 8 4.96 15.52 15.44
C PRO A 8 4.28 16.16 14.22
N GLN A 9 4.90 17.18 13.63
CA GLN A 9 4.48 17.69 12.33
C GLN A 9 4.75 16.62 11.25
N PHE A 10 3.69 16.17 10.59
CA PHE A 10 3.82 15.22 9.48
C PHE A 10 3.96 15.92 8.13
N TYR A 11 4.61 15.24 7.21
CA TYR A 11 4.70 15.62 5.81
C TYR A 11 4.28 14.45 4.94
N SER A 12 3.63 14.74 3.82
CA SER A 12 3.41 13.77 2.76
C SER A 12 3.65 14.43 1.41
N TYR A 13 4.49 13.79 0.60
CA TYR A 13 4.94 14.31 -0.69
C TYR A 13 5.59 15.70 -0.56
N ASP A 14 6.40 15.89 0.49
CA ASP A 14 7.04 17.16 0.89
C ASP A 14 6.07 18.32 1.18
N ARG A 15 4.83 18.01 1.56
CA ARG A 15 3.84 19.00 2.01
C ARG A 15 3.51 18.76 3.47
N ALA A 16 3.63 19.80 4.29
CA ALA A 16 3.18 19.75 5.68
C ALA A 16 1.69 19.42 5.72
N LEU A 17 1.33 18.41 6.51
CA LEU A 17 -0.06 18.07 6.77
C LEU A 17 -0.64 19.06 7.79
N ASP A 18 -1.94 19.31 7.65
CA ASP A 18 -2.68 20.11 8.60
C ASP A 18 -3.00 19.26 9.83
N MET A 19 -2.49 19.68 10.98
CA MET A 19 -2.49 18.91 12.22
C MET A 19 -3.67 19.22 13.14
N ASP A 20 -4.61 20.05 12.69
CA ASP A 20 -5.85 20.29 13.45
C ASP A 20 -6.62 18.97 13.67
N ALA A 21 -7.29 18.85 14.81
CA ALA A 21 -7.93 17.61 15.25
C ALA A 21 -9.05 17.12 14.30
N ASP A 22 -9.63 18.01 13.50
CA ASP A 22 -10.63 17.72 12.47
C ASP A 22 -10.02 17.35 11.10
N LYS A 23 -8.69 17.37 10.96
CA LYS A 23 -7.97 17.15 9.70
C LYS A 23 -6.92 16.04 9.76
N PHE A 24 -6.46 15.71 10.96
CA PHE A 24 -5.53 14.62 11.20
C PHE A 24 -5.95 13.80 12.42
N GLY A 25 -5.73 12.49 12.39
CA GLY A 25 -6.09 11.60 13.48
C GLY A 25 -5.35 10.26 13.47
N ALA A 26 -5.65 9.45 14.47
CA ALA A 26 -5.13 8.08 14.56
C ALA A 26 -6.04 7.10 13.81
N LEU A 27 -5.45 6.05 13.24
CA LEU A 27 -6.20 4.89 12.76
C LEU A 27 -6.97 4.23 13.91
N ARG A 28 -8.20 3.80 13.66
CA ARG A 28 -8.96 2.98 14.60
C ARG A 28 -8.47 1.53 14.51
N SER A 29 -7.95 0.98 15.60
CA SER A 29 -7.67 -0.45 15.70
C SER A 29 -8.97 -1.26 15.62
N SER A 30 -8.92 -2.38 14.90
CA SER A 30 -9.97 -3.39 14.82
C SER A 30 -9.61 -4.70 15.51
N THR A 31 -8.55 -4.70 16.32
CA THR A 31 -8.07 -5.88 17.05
C THR A 31 -9.09 -6.42 18.04
N ASP A 32 -9.93 -5.56 18.64
CA ASP A 32 -11.01 -5.97 19.55
C ASP A 32 -12.10 -6.80 18.86
N ALA A 33 -12.21 -6.71 17.53
CA ALA A 33 -13.15 -7.46 16.71
C ALA A 33 -12.47 -8.60 15.91
N ALA A 34 -11.21 -8.97 16.23
CA ALA A 34 -10.43 -9.93 15.45
C ALA A 34 -11.14 -11.28 15.19
N ASN A 35 -12.00 -11.71 16.11
CA ASN A 35 -12.76 -12.95 16.02
C ASN A 35 -14.26 -12.73 15.65
N ASP A 36 -14.67 -11.49 15.34
CA ASP A 36 -16.04 -11.11 15.00
C ASP A 36 -16.10 -10.62 13.55
N MET A 37 -16.23 -11.56 12.62
CA MET A 37 -16.29 -11.26 11.18
C MET A 37 -17.48 -10.37 10.79
N PRO A 38 -18.70 -10.52 11.35
CA PRO A 38 -19.77 -9.54 11.18
C PRO A 38 -19.36 -8.11 11.56
N GLU A 39 -18.73 -7.91 12.71
CA GLU A 39 -18.25 -6.59 13.14
C GLU A 39 -17.12 -6.06 12.25
N LEU A 40 -16.17 -6.90 11.86
CA LEU A 40 -15.11 -6.51 10.91
C LEU A 40 -15.70 -6.07 9.57
N ARG A 41 -16.71 -6.76 9.04
CA ARG A 41 -17.41 -6.31 7.81
C ARG A 41 -18.13 -4.99 8.02
N ARG A 42 -18.75 -4.78 9.19
CA ARG A 42 -19.42 -3.52 9.54
C ARG A 42 -18.41 -2.36 9.57
N ARG A 43 -17.26 -2.54 10.22
CA ARG A 43 -16.17 -1.54 10.26
C ARG A 43 -15.58 -1.28 8.88
N LEU A 44 -15.37 -2.32 8.08
CA LEU A 44 -14.88 -2.14 6.71
C LEU A 44 -15.85 -1.29 5.87
N ALA A 45 -17.16 -1.49 6.01
CA ALA A 45 -18.16 -0.65 5.33
C ALA A 45 -18.20 0.79 5.89
N GLU A 46 -18.05 0.95 7.20
CA GLU A 46 -18.05 2.24 7.89
C GLU A 46 -16.79 3.07 7.57
N ASP A 47 -15.62 2.51 7.81
CA ASP A 47 -14.33 3.18 7.84
C ASP A 47 -13.55 3.02 6.53
N GLY A 48 -13.85 1.98 5.75
CA GLY A 48 -13.19 1.68 4.47
C GLY A 48 -11.91 0.86 4.61
N TYR A 49 -11.47 0.61 5.85
CA TYR A 49 -10.29 -0.16 6.20
C TYR A 49 -10.50 -0.97 7.49
N LEU A 50 -9.58 -1.90 7.74
CA LEU A 50 -9.37 -2.57 9.01
C LEU A 50 -7.88 -2.50 9.36
N TYR A 51 -7.54 -1.86 10.48
CA TYR A 51 -6.19 -1.90 11.03
C TYR A 51 -6.13 -2.95 12.15
N MET A 52 -5.34 -3.98 11.93
CA MET A 52 -5.23 -5.15 12.81
C MET A 52 -3.86 -5.10 13.51
N LYS A 53 -3.85 -4.54 14.72
CA LYS A 53 -2.63 -4.42 15.53
C LYS A 53 -2.25 -5.79 16.11
N GLY A 54 -1.01 -6.22 15.92
CA GLY A 54 -0.44 -7.45 16.48
C GLY A 54 -1.17 -8.73 16.10
N TYR A 55 -1.83 -8.78 14.93
CA TYR A 55 -2.60 -9.94 14.50
C TYR A 55 -1.73 -11.05 13.92
N LEU A 56 -0.63 -10.69 13.28
CA LEU A 56 0.35 -11.63 12.73
C LEU A 56 1.41 -11.96 13.78
N ASP A 57 1.99 -13.15 13.69
CA ASP A 57 3.11 -13.55 14.52
C ASP A 57 4.31 -12.63 14.25
N ARG A 58 4.75 -11.91 15.28
CA ARG A 58 5.83 -10.93 15.19
C ARG A 58 7.14 -11.56 14.74
N ASP A 59 7.46 -12.75 15.22
CA ASP A 59 8.72 -13.43 14.91
C ASP A 59 8.73 -13.90 13.45
N GLN A 60 7.59 -14.34 12.92
CA GLN A 60 7.46 -14.64 11.48
C GLN A 60 7.67 -13.38 10.61
N VAL A 61 7.10 -12.24 11.03
CA VAL A 61 7.28 -10.96 10.31
C VAL A 61 8.73 -10.51 10.35
N LEU A 62 9.41 -10.61 11.49
CA LEU A 62 10.82 -10.25 11.65
C LEU A 62 11.76 -11.26 10.96
N GLY A 63 11.39 -12.54 10.88
CA GLY A 63 12.08 -13.53 10.06
C GLY A 63 12.05 -13.15 8.58
N ALA A 64 10.87 -12.80 8.05
CA ALA A 64 10.74 -12.28 6.69
C ALA A 64 11.53 -10.98 6.47
N ARG A 65 11.52 -10.06 7.45
CA ARG A 65 12.36 -8.84 7.42
C ARG A 65 13.83 -9.20 7.24
N THR A 66 14.33 -10.15 8.04
CA THR A 66 15.74 -10.56 8.02
C THR A 66 16.14 -11.04 6.63
N SER A 67 15.35 -11.94 6.03
CA SER A 67 15.60 -12.42 4.65
C SER A 67 15.59 -11.28 3.62
N ILE A 68 14.63 -10.35 3.71
CA ILE A 68 14.59 -9.17 2.82
C ILE A 68 15.87 -8.34 2.96
N LEU A 69 16.30 -8.06 4.19
CA LEU A 69 17.48 -7.23 4.45
C LEU A 69 18.77 -7.91 3.96
N SER A 70 18.91 -9.23 4.07
CA SER A 70 20.03 -9.97 3.47
C SER A 70 20.08 -9.81 1.95
N HIS A 71 18.93 -9.77 1.26
CA HIS A 71 18.90 -9.48 -0.17
C HIS A 71 19.28 -8.04 -0.50
N LEU A 72 18.90 -7.07 0.34
CA LEU A 72 19.32 -5.67 0.19
C LEU A 72 20.83 -5.50 0.40
N GLU A 73 21.39 -6.18 1.39
CA GLU A 73 22.83 -6.25 1.63
C GLU A 73 23.57 -6.83 0.42
N GLY A 74 23.10 -7.95 -0.13
CA GLY A 74 23.68 -8.56 -1.34
C GLY A 74 23.60 -7.69 -2.59
N LYS A 75 22.65 -6.73 -2.63
CA LYS A 75 22.55 -5.68 -3.67
C LYS A 75 23.36 -4.43 -3.33
N ASN A 76 24.12 -4.44 -2.24
CA ASN A 76 24.94 -3.33 -1.74
C ASN A 76 24.13 -2.05 -1.42
N LEU A 77 22.87 -2.21 -0.99
CA LEU A 77 21.96 -1.10 -0.68
C LEU A 77 22.04 -0.66 0.78
N LEU A 78 22.53 -1.53 1.67
CA LEU A 78 22.73 -1.24 3.09
C LEU A 78 24.15 -0.74 3.37
N ASN A 79 24.27 0.08 4.42
CA ASN A 79 25.55 0.60 4.88
C ASN A 79 26.27 -0.45 5.75
N PRO A 80 27.44 -0.97 5.33
CA PRO A 80 28.13 -2.04 6.05
C PRO A 80 28.74 -1.62 7.39
N ALA A 81 28.71 -0.33 7.74
CA ALA A 81 29.15 0.16 9.05
C ALA A 81 28.12 -0.08 10.17
N TYR A 82 26.91 -0.51 9.82
CA TYR A 82 25.81 -0.76 10.75
C TYR A 82 25.35 -2.23 10.64
N PRO A 83 24.77 -2.78 11.72
CA PRO A 83 24.06 -4.05 11.63
C PRO A 83 22.98 -4.05 10.53
N VAL A 84 22.79 -5.19 9.87
CA VAL A 84 21.86 -5.33 8.73
C VAL A 84 20.42 -5.02 9.16
N GLU A 85 20.05 -5.45 10.36
CA GLU A 85 18.73 -5.28 10.99
C GLU A 85 18.29 -3.83 11.12
N ASP A 86 19.23 -2.90 11.28
CA ASP A 86 18.98 -1.46 11.38
C ASP A 86 18.49 -0.87 10.06
N ALA A 87 18.70 -1.58 8.95
CA ALA A 87 18.28 -1.21 7.60
C ALA A 87 18.78 0.18 7.18
N ILE A 88 20.01 0.52 7.59
CA ILE A 88 20.63 1.81 7.26
C ILE A 88 21.01 1.83 5.78
N CYS A 89 20.47 2.81 5.06
CA CYS A 89 20.74 3.09 3.66
C CYS A 89 22.22 3.45 3.44
N ARG A 90 22.78 2.93 2.36
CA ARG A 90 24.00 3.50 1.77
C ARG A 90 23.69 4.87 1.12
N PRO A 91 24.63 5.82 1.09
CA PRO A 91 24.47 7.03 0.26
C PRO A 91 24.23 6.67 -1.22
N GLY A 92 23.36 7.41 -1.91
CA GLY A 92 23.07 7.15 -3.33
C GLY A 92 21.90 6.19 -3.58
N THR A 93 21.16 5.75 -2.55
CA THR A 93 19.97 4.91 -2.70
C THR A 93 18.68 5.70 -2.97
N GLU A 94 18.78 7.00 -3.27
CA GLU A 94 17.63 7.81 -3.65
C GLU A 94 16.93 7.18 -4.87
N GLY A 95 15.64 6.82 -4.72
CA GLY A 95 14.85 6.21 -5.78
C GLY A 95 14.80 4.67 -5.77
N VAL A 96 15.55 4.00 -4.90
CA VAL A 96 15.37 2.57 -4.59
C VAL A 96 14.10 2.45 -3.75
N ALA A 97 12.92 2.56 -4.36
CA ALA A 97 11.64 2.56 -3.64
C ALA A 97 10.88 1.23 -3.77
N PHE A 98 11.13 0.51 -4.87
CA PHE A 98 10.34 -0.64 -5.29
C PHE A 98 11.26 -1.79 -5.68
N ILE A 99 11.10 -2.94 -5.01
CA ILE A 99 11.97 -4.11 -5.10
C ILE A 99 11.16 -5.43 -5.21
N PRO A 100 10.17 -5.49 -6.13
CA PRO A 100 9.28 -6.65 -6.24
C PRO A 100 10.05 -7.96 -6.52
N GLU A 101 11.22 -7.88 -7.15
CA GLU A 101 12.04 -9.05 -7.50
C GLU A 101 12.63 -9.79 -6.30
N ILE A 102 12.55 -9.21 -5.10
CA ILE A 102 12.93 -9.87 -3.84
C ILE A 102 11.75 -10.68 -3.29
N ALA A 103 10.50 -10.22 -3.44
CA ALA A 103 9.35 -10.85 -2.80
C ALA A 103 9.17 -12.33 -3.19
N ASP A 104 9.37 -12.65 -4.46
CA ASP A 104 9.22 -14.03 -4.99
C ASP A 104 10.40 -14.94 -4.64
N LYS A 105 11.52 -14.35 -4.20
CA LYS A 105 12.75 -15.07 -3.82
C LYS A 105 12.85 -15.35 -2.33
N VAL A 106 11.96 -14.77 -1.53
CA VAL A 106 11.97 -14.88 -0.06
C VAL A 106 10.81 -15.77 0.38
N PRO A 107 11.04 -17.06 0.70
CA PRO A 107 9.99 -17.99 1.11
C PRO A 107 9.20 -17.51 2.32
N GLU A 108 9.85 -16.82 3.27
CA GLU A 108 9.19 -16.29 4.48
C GLU A 108 8.15 -15.21 4.13
N VAL A 109 8.41 -14.39 3.10
CA VAL A 109 7.44 -13.41 2.58
C VAL A 109 6.27 -14.12 1.93
N GLN A 110 6.54 -15.13 1.10
CA GLN A 110 5.49 -15.91 0.44
C GLN A 110 4.61 -16.67 1.45
N GLN A 111 5.23 -17.27 2.47
CA GLN A 111 4.53 -17.97 3.53
C GLN A 111 3.64 -17.02 4.34
N LEU A 112 4.16 -15.86 4.73
CA LEU A 112 3.42 -14.85 5.49
C LEU A 112 2.19 -14.32 4.70
N LEU A 113 2.35 -14.08 3.40
CA LEU A 113 1.32 -13.45 2.58
C LEU A 113 0.30 -14.45 2.02
N TYR A 114 0.75 -15.62 1.58
CA TYR A 114 -0.07 -16.51 0.74
C TYR A 114 -0.35 -17.86 1.39
N SER A 115 -0.14 -17.97 2.71
CA SER A 115 -0.54 -19.13 3.49
C SER A 115 -0.95 -18.74 4.91
N GLY A 116 -1.47 -19.71 5.67
CA GLY A 116 -1.70 -19.56 7.11
C GLY A 116 -2.66 -18.42 7.48
N THR A 117 -2.27 -17.66 8.51
CA THR A 117 -3.12 -16.71 9.24
C THR A 117 -3.80 -15.67 8.34
N LEU A 118 -3.07 -15.10 7.37
CA LEU A 118 -3.62 -14.03 6.53
C LEU A 118 -4.60 -14.56 5.48
N VAL A 119 -4.30 -15.70 4.86
CA VAL A 119 -5.23 -16.38 3.94
C VAL A 119 -6.50 -16.79 4.68
N GLU A 120 -6.37 -17.34 5.88
CA GLU A 120 -7.52 -17.72 6.70
C GLU A 120 -8.35 -16.50 7.13
N PHE A 121 -7.72 -15.38 7.47
CA PHE A 121 -8.43 -14.13 7.73
C PHE A 121 -9.32 -13.73 6.54
N TYR A 122 -8.77 -13.68 5.32
CA TYR A 122 -9.55 -13.31 4.14
C TYR A 122 -10.61 -14.34 3.76
N ARG A 123 -10.34 -15.64 3.93
CA ARG A 123 -11.34 -16.71 3.73
C ARG A 123 -12.55 -16.51 4.63
N HIS A 124 -12.33 -16.22 5.91
CA HIS A 124 -13.40 -15.93 6.85
C HIS A 124 -14.09 -14.59 6.56
N LEU A 125 -13.34 -13.55 6.21
CA LEU A 125 -13.88 -12.23 5.91
C LEU A 125 -14.76 -12.24 4.65
N TYR A 126 -14.34 -12.93 3.59
CA TYR A 126 -15.15 -13.07 2.37
C TYR A 126 -16.26 -14.13 2.49
N GLY A 127 -16.12 -15.09 3.40
CA GLY A 127 -17.08 -16.19 3.58
C GLY A 127 -17.02 -17.25 2.47
N GLU A 128 -15.93 -17.28 1.71
CA GLU A 128 -15.71 -18.21 0.60
C GLU A 128 -14.21 -18.41 0.35
N GLN A 129 -13.87 -19.28 -0.61
CA GLN A 129 -12.49 -19.41 -1.08
C GLN A 129 -12.00 -18.11 -1.70
N ILE A 130 -10.71 -17.84 -1.53
CA ILE A 130 -10.10 -16.60 -2.02
C ILE A 130 -9.09 -16.88 -3.13
N ARG A 131 -8.74 -15.83 -3.86
CA ARG A 131 -7.57 -15.76 -4.71
C ARG A 131 -6.80 -14.50 -4.36
N HIS A 132 -5.53 -14.49 -4.68
CA HIS A 132 -4.67 -13.33 -4.56
C HIS A 132 -3.99 -13.04 -5.90
N TYR A 133 -3.33 -11.89 -6.00
CA TYR A 133 -2.39 -11.65 -7.08
C TYR A 133 -1.10 -12.42 -6.82
N ASP A 134 -0.46 -12.88 -7.89
CA ASP A 134 0.86 -13.52 -7.82
C ASP A 134 1.98 -12.46 -7.69
N PHE A 135 1.65 -11.19 -7.95
CA PHE A 135 2.56 -10.07 -7.81
C PHE A 135 2.50 -9.45 -6.41
N THR A 136 3.66 -9.31 -5.76
CA THR A 136 3.82 -8.64 -4.45
C THR A 136 4.54 -7.30 -4.60
N TRP A 137 3.95 -6.22 -4.11
CA TRP A 137 4.61 -4.92 -4.11
C TRP A 137 5.48 -4.75 -2.87
N LEU A 138 6.69 -5.32 -2.90
CA LEU A 138 7.66 -5.12 -1.84
C LEU A 138 8.37 -3.76 -2.00
N ARG A 139 8.49 -3.03 -0.89
CA ARG A 139 9.07 -1.70 -0.83
C ARG A 139 10.15 -1.64 0.23
N ALA A 140 11.28 -1.06 -0.13
CA ALA A 140 12.28 -0.57 0.79
C ALA A 140 12.39 0.94 0.56
N MET A 141 11.66 1.75 1.32
CA MET A 141 11.58 3.20 1.06
C MET A 141 12.68 3.95 1.82
N PRO A 142 13.64 4.59 1.14
CA PRO A 142 14.66 5.42 1.79
C PRO A 142 14.02 6.71 2.33
N PRO A 143 14.78 7.55 3.05
CA PRO A 143 14.35 8.90 3.39
C PRO A 143 13.86 9.68 2.17
N GLY A 144 12.75 10.40 2.34
CA GLY A 144 12.14 11.21 1.28
C GLY A 144 10.62 11.14 1.20
N LYS A 145 10.09 11.43 0.02
CA LYS A 145 8.66 11.55 -0.24
C LYS A 145 7.92 10.23 -0.05
N GLY A 146 6.83 10.27 0.70
CA GLY A 146 5.84 9.21 0.71
C GLY A 146 5.10 9.09 -0.62
N THR A 147 4.39 7.98 -0.81
CA THR A 147 3.54 7.78 -1.99
C THR A 147 2.45 8.85 -2.06
N ASN A 148 2.26 9.45 -3.24
CA ASN A 148 1.21 10.43 -3.47
C ASN A 148 -0.19 9.85 -3.24
N PRO A 149 -1.19 10.68 -2.91
CA PRO A 149 -2.57 10.25 -2.84
C PRO A 149 -3.08 9.56 -4.12
N HIS A 150 -3.74 8.43 -3.92
CA HIS A 150 -4.40 7.61 -4.94
C HIS A 150 -5.41 6.66 -4.29
N SER A 151 -6.23 5.98 -5.09
CA SER A 151 -6.85 4.70 -4.74
C SER A 151 -6.32 3.63 -5.68
N ASP A 152 -6.46 2.35 -5.32
CA ASP A 152 -5.77 1.27 -6.04
C ASP A 152 -6.46 0.84 -7.34
N LEU A 153 -7.78 1.02 -7.46
CA LEU A 153 -8.57 0.52 -8.60
C LEU A 153 -7.99 0.86 -9.99
N PRO A 154 -7.51 2.10 -10.26
CA PRO A 154 -6.88 2.44 -11.55
C PRO A 154 -5.71 1.54 -11.96
N TYR A 155 -4.96 1.01 -10.99
CA TYR A 155 -3.76 0.23 -11.24
C TYR A 155 -4.06 -1.26 -11.37
N MET A 156 -5.14 -1.73 -10.75
CA MET A 156 -5.34 -3.17 -10.53
C MET A 156 -6.81 -3.61 -10.51
N GLY A 157 -7.69 -2.87 -11.19
CA GLY A 157 -9.14 -3.09 -11.18
C GLY A 157 -9.74 -3.79 -12.41
N ARG A 158 -8.98 -4.47 -13.29
CA ARG A 158 -9.57 -5.08 -14.51
C ARG A 158 -10.44 -6.31 -14.26
N GLY A 159 -10.30 -6.94 -13.10
CA GLY A 159 -11.13 -8.07 -12.68
C GLY A 159 -12.37 -7.61 -11.92
N THR A 160 -12.20 -7.40 -10.62
CA THR A 160 -13.25 -6.96 -9.68
C THR A 160 -12.84 -5.67 -9.00
N ASP A 161 -13.79 -4.88 -8.51
CA ASP A 161 -13.55 -3.72 -7.65
C ASP A 161 -13.70 -4.03 -6.15
N LYS A 162 -14.04 -5.27 -5.80
CA LYS A 162 -14.25 -5.74 -4.42
C LYS A 162 -13.05 -6.45 -3.79
N HIS A 163 -11.96 -6.53 -4.53
CA HIS A 163 -10.70 -7.00 -3.96
C HIS A 163 -10.16 -5.98 -2.96
N MET A 164 -9.32 -6.44 -2.04
CA MET A 164 -8.74 -5.61 -1.00
C MET A 164 -7.23 -5.63 -1.07
N THR A 165 -6.64 -4.49 -0.78
CA THR A 165 -5.21 -4.37 -0.52
C THR A 165 -4.95 -4.76 0.92
N CYS A 166 -3.85 -5.47 1.16
CA CYS A 166 -3.25 -5.70 2.46
C CYS A 166 -1.88 -5.04 2.47
N TRP A 167 -1.64 -4.15 3.42
CA TRP A 167 -0.35 -3.54 3.65
C TRP A 167 0.26 -4.06 4.95
N ILE A 168 1.49 -4.55 4.88
CA ILE A 168 2.22 -5.13 6.02
C ILE A 168 3.55 -4.40 6.24
N PRO A 169 3.82 -3.91 7.46
CA PRO A 169 5.14 -3.46 7.89
C PRO A 169 6.02 -4.67 8.27
N TYR A 170 7.24 -4.75 7.73
CA TYR A 170 8.20 -5.80 8.12
C TYR A 170 9.10 -5.32 9.26
N GLY A 171 8.55 -4.68 10.29
CA GLY A 171 9.32 -4.03 11.33
C GLY A 171 8.52 -2.92 12.00
N ASP A 172 9.02 -2.41 13.12
CA ASP A 172 8.40 -1.26 13.76
C ASP A 172 8.64 -0.01 12.90
N ILE A 173 7.57 0.74 12.63
CA ILE A 173 7.58 1.96 11.83
C ILE A 173 7.09 3.08 12.74
N PRO A 174 8.02 3.77 13.42
CA PRO A 174 7.69 4.97 14.17
C PRO A 174 7.25 6.09 13.21
N TYR A 175 6.60 7.11 13.73
CA TYR A 175 6.09 8.22 12.92
C TYR A 175 7.14 8.86 12.00
N LYS A 176 8.38 8.98 12.48
CA LYS A 176 9.50 9.56 11.71
C LYS A 176 9.90 8.73 10.48
N LEU A 177 9.68 7.41 10.51
CA LEU A 177 10.03 6.50 9.40
C LEU A 177 8.97 6.50 8.28
N GLY A 178 7.77 7.01 8.54
CA GLY A 178 6.77 7.34 7.52
C GLY A 178 5.91 6.15 7.05
N GLY A 179 4.79 5.90 7.73
CA GLY A 179 3.86 4.81 7.44
C GLY A 179 2.80 5.13 6.37
N LEU A 180 1.92 4.15 6.12
CA LEU A 180 0.71 4.34 5.34
C LEU A 180 -0.24 5.32 6.06
N MET A 181 -0.94 6.15 5.29
CA MET A 181 -2.06 6.94 5.80
C MET A 181 -3.28 6.83 4.88
N VAL A 182 -4.47 6.86 5.46
CA VAL A 182 -5.74 6.78 4.73
C VAL A 182 -6.57 8.05 4.94
N LEU A 183 -7.40 8.39 3.97
CA LEU A 183 -8.30 9.53 4.04
C LEU A 183 -9.68 9.06 4.51
N GLU A 184 -10.03 9.44 5.74
CA GLU A 184 -11.27 9.05 6.42
C GLU A 184 -12.51 9.30 5.56
N GLY A 185 -13.33 8.26 5.36
CA GLY A 185 -14.58 8.33 4.60
C GLY A 185 -14.41 8.54 3.09
N SER A 186 -13.18 8.60 2.56
CA SER A 186 -12.94 8.86 1.13
C SER A 186 -13.52 7.78 0.20
N HIS A 187 -13.60 6.52 0.66
CA HIS A 187 -14.22 5.42 -0.08
C HIS A 187 -15.72 5.63 -0.36
N LYS A 188 -16.37 6.55 0.35
CA LYS A 188 -17.77 6.93 0.17
C LYS A 188 -17.96 8.11 -0.80
N ARG A 189 -16.87 8.77 -1.25
CA ARG A 189 -16.90 9.98 -2.10
C ARG A 189 -16.90 9.67 -3.59
N MET A 190 -17.85 8.83 -4.03
CA MET A 190 -17.98 8.50 -5.46
C MET A 190 -18.38 9.69 -6.34
N ASP A 191 -18.96 10.74 -5.74
CA ASP A 191 -19.14 12.04 -6.39
C ASP A 191 -17.82 12.66 -6.88
N LEU A 192 -16.70 12.40 -6.18
CA LEU A 192 -15.36 12.83 -6.57
C LEU A 192 -14.58 11.74 -7.32
N LEU A 193 -14.74 10.47 -6.93
CA LEU A 193 -13.89 9.37 -7.43
C LEU A 193 -14.35 8.79 -8.77
N LYS A 194 -15.61 8.94 -9.18
CA LYS A 194 -16.18 8.22 -10.34
C LYS A 194 -15.36 8.33 -11.63
N ASN A 195 -14.88 9.53 -11.95
CA ASN A 195 -14.11 9.78 -13.18
C ASN A 195 -12.61 9.42 -13.05
N TYR A 196 -12.18 9.08 -11.84
CA TYR A 196 -10.82 8.71 -11.49
C TYR A 196 -10.67 7.20 -11.33
N ALA A 197 -11.45 6.57 -10.43
CA ALA A 197 -11.22 5.22 -9.94
C ALA A 197 -11.31 4.15 -11.04
N HIS A 198 -12.23 4.32 -12.00
CA HIS A 198 -12.42 3.38 -13.10
C HIS A 198 -11.53 3.64 -14.30
N ARG A 199 -10.61 4.62 -14.21
CA ARG A 199 -9.68 4.91 -15.29
C ARG A 199 -8.45 4.02 -15.17
N ASP A 200 -8.44 2.91 -15.90
CA ASP A 200 -7.28 2.04 -15.99
C ASP A 200 -6.04 2.79 -16.52
N VAL A 201 -4.96 2.81 -15.73
CA VAL A 201 -3.69 3.48 -16.07
C VAL A 201 -3.02 2.90 -17.31
N ASP A 202 -3.29 1.63 -17.60
CA ASP A 202 -2.74 0.91 -18.76
C ASP A 202 -3.67 0.93 -19.98
N SER A 203 -4.81 1.61 -19.89
CA SER A 203 -5.68 1.85 -21.04
C SER A 203 -5.29 3.13 -21.79
N TYR A 204 -5.36 3.10 -23.12
CA TYR A 204 -5.03 4.26 -23.97
C TYR A 204 -5.95 4.37 -25.19
N CYS A 205 -6.13 5.60 -25.70
CA CYS A 205 -6.94 5.88 -26.88
C CYS A 205 -6.15 5.59 -28.17
N VAL A 206 -6.58 4.59 -28.95
CA VAL A 206 -5.88 4.17 -30.19
C VAL A 206 -5.95 5.21 -31.31
N ASN A 207 -7.01 6.01 -31.32
CA ASN A 207 -7.21 7.14 -32.24
C ASN A 207 -6.56 8.44 -31.75
N SER A 208 -5.83 8.42 -30.62
CA SER A 208 -4.96 9.51 -30.19
C SER A 208 -3.50 9.15 -30.50
N PRO A 209 -2.86 9.77 -31.51
CA PRO A 209 -1.47 9.47 -31.87
C PRO A 209 -0.48 9.64 -30.70
N ILE A 210 -0.74 10.60 -29.80
CA ILE A 210 0.08 10.86 -28.63
C ILE A 210 -0.04 9.73 -27.61
N GLN A 211 -1.26 9.28 -27.30
CA GLN A 211 -1.46 8.20 -26.33
C GLN A 211 -0.95 6.87 -26.87
N LYS A 212 -1.17 6.59 -28.16
CA LYS A 212 -0.64 5.40 -28.82
C LYS A 212 0.89 5.32 -28.72
N ARG A 213 1.60 6.39 -29.08
CA ARG A 213 3.06 6.46 -28.96
C ARG A 213 3.53 6.24 -27.51
N ARG A 214 2.88 6.89 -26.53
CA ARG A 214 3.22 6.70 -25.12
C ARG A 214 3.06 5.24 -24.69
N ALA A 215 1.98 4.59 -25.09
CA ALA A 215 1.75 3.18 -24.76
C ALA A 215 2.80 2.25 -25.39
N GLU A 216 3.20 2.50 -26.63
CA GLU A 216 4.28 1.78 -27.33
C GLU A 216 5.65 1.97 -26.63
N GLU A 217 5.88 3.14 -26.04
CA GLU A 217 7.05 3.43 -25.20
C GLU A 217 6.91 2.91 -23.75
N GLY A 218 5.84 2.18 -23.43
CA GLY A 218 5.56 1.67 -22.07
C GLY A 218 5.11 2.73 -21.06
N LYS A 219 4.87 3.97 -21.50
CA LYS A 219 4.53 5.11 -20.64
C LYS A 219 3.02 5.23 -20.43
N TRP A 220 2.67 5.79 -19.28
CA TRP A 220 1.28 6.13 -18.96
C TRP A 220 0.87 7.49 -19.54
N SER A 221 -0.38 7.56 -20.00
CA SER A 221 -1.07 8.83 -20.28
C SER A 221 -1.78 9.38 -19.04
N PHE A 222 -2.00 8.53 -18.04
CA PHE A 222 -2.58 8.83 -16.75
C PHE A 222 -1.88 8.00 -15.68
N THR A 223 -1.34 8.64 -14.66
CA THR A 223 -0.46 7.97 -13.70
C THR A 223 -1.22 7.29 -12.57
N GLY A 224 -2.55 7.40 -12.51
CA GLY A 224 -3.35 6.99 -11.36
C GLY A 224 -3.19 7.90 -10.13
N THR A 225 -2.43 8.99 -10.20
CA THR A 225 -2.30 9.95 -9.09
C THR A 225 -3.55 10.82 -8.97
N LEU A 226 -4.16 10.90 -7.79
CA LEU A 226 -5.24 11.87 -7.51
C LEU A 226 -4.69 13.28 -7.34
N SER A 227 -3.62 13.42 -6.55
CA SER A 227 -3.03 14.71 -6.23
C SER A 227 -1.56 14.57 -5.84
N ARG A 228 -0.78 15.62 -6.06
CA ARG A 228 0.58 15.80 -5.51
C ARG A 228 0.60 16.81 -4.34
N ASN A 229 -0.57 17.15 -3.83
CA ASN A 229 -0.78 18.04 -2.69
C ASN A 229 -1.81 17.37 -1.75
N PRO A 230 -1.36 16.51 -0.82
CA PRO A 230 -2.23 15.79 0.11
C PRO A 230 -3.08 16.70 1.01
N PRO A 231 -2.58 17.82 1.56
CA PRO A 231 -3.41 18.77 2.31
C PRO A 231 -4.61 19.29 1.50
N ARG A 232 -4.35 19.78 0.27
CA ARG A 232 -5.41 20.29 -0.60
C ARG A 232 -6.41 19.21 -1.01
N LEU A 233 -5.96 17.97 -1.22
CA LEU A 233 -6.87 16.87 -1.53
C LEU A 233 -7.83 16.60 -0.37
N ARG A 234 -7.32 16.61 0.87
CA ARG A 234 -8.15 16.47 2.08
C ARG A 234 -9.16 17.60 2.21
N ASP A 235 -8.80 18.85 1.90
CA ASP A 235 -9.78 19.95 1.87
C ASP A 235 -10.94 19.70 0.87
N GLN A 236 -10.68 19.02 -0.24
CA GLN A 236 -11.71 18.69 -1.24
C GLN A 236 -12.58 17.49 -0.82
N PHE A 237 -11.97 16.48 -0.22
CA PHE A 237 -12.64 15.25 0.21
C PHE A 237 -13.31 15.36 1.57
N GLY A 238 -12.89 16.30 2.41
CA GLY A 238 -13.23 16.33 3.84
C GLY A 238 -12.55 15.20 4.61
N GLY A 239 -13.01 15.00 5.85
CA GLY A 239 -12.47 13.98 6.76
C GLY A 239 -11.03 14.28 7.20
N ARG A 240 -10.41 13.29 7.83
CA ARG A 240 -9.04 13.36 8.35
C ARG A 240 -8.08 12.45 7.59
N TRP A 241 -6.82 12.87 7.50
CA TRP A 241 -5.74 11.90 7.27
C TRP A 241 -5.52 11.09 8.55
N LEU A 242 -5.59 9.77 8.45
CA LEU A 242 -5.42 8.85 9.56
C LEU A 242 -4.17 8.00 9.36
N THR A 243 -3.33 7.93 10.40
CA THR A 243 -2.15 7.04 10.45
C THR A 243 -1.88 6.60 11.90
N THR A 244 -0.85 5.79 12.12
CA THR A 244 -0.39 5.36 13.44
C THR A 244 1.10 5.00 13.35
N GLU A 245 1.75 4.82 14.48
CA GLU A 245 2.97 4.00 14.52
C GLU A 245 2.55 2.54 14.30
N PHE A 246 3.27 1.85 13.43
CA PHE A 246 3.01 0.45 13.13
C PHE A 246 4.08 -0.41 13.80
N GLU A 247 3.70 -1.62 14.18
CA GLU A 247 4.61 -2.60 14.78
C GLU A 247 4.72 -3.85 13.88
N ALA A 248 5.84 -4.56 13.94
CA ALA A 248 5.90 -5.89 13.34
C ALA A 248 4.84 -6.80 13.98
N GLY A 249 3.99 -7.41 13.13
CA GLY A 249 2.78 -8.13 13.53
C GLY A 249 1.49 -7.41 13.13
N ASP A 250 1.57 -6.12 12.79
CA ASP A 250 0.42 -5.37 12.30
C ASP A 250 0.12 -5.68 10.83
N PHE A 251 -1.13 -5.47 10.43
CA PHE A 251 -1.45 -5.18 9.03
C PHE A 251 -2.62 -4.22 8.93
N ILE A 252 -2.77 -3.57 7.77
CA ILE A 252 -3.98 -2.81 7.43
C ILE A 252 -4.51 -3.30 6.09
N THR A 253 -5.83 -3.50 6.03
CA THR A 253 -6.50 -3.86 4.78
C THR A 253 -7.60 -2.88 4.43
N PHE A 254 -7.80 -2.62 3.14
CA PHE A 254 -8.79 -1.65 2.65
C PHE A 254 -9.25 -1.95 1.22
N GLY A 255 -10.44 -1.47 0.89
CA GLY A 255 -11.03 -1.62 -0.45
C GLY A 255 -10.46 -0.66 -1.50
N MET A 256 -10.73 -0.94 -2.77
CA MET A 256 -10.10 -0.27 -3.92
C MET A 256 -10.43 1.21 -4.12
N PHE A 257 -11.42 1.72 -3.40
CA PHE A 257 -11.86 3.12 -3.45
C PHE A 257 -11.29 3.97 -2.32
N LEU A 258 -10.68 3.38 -1.30
CA LEU A 258 -10.12 4.16 -0.19
C LEU A 258 -8.92 4.96 -0.70
N VAL A 259 -9.01 6.28 -0.56
CA VAL A 259 -7.91 7.17 -0.89
C VAL A 259 -6.87 7.06 0.21
N HIS A 260 -5.65 6.75 -0.18
CA HIS A 260 -4.53 6.58 0.72
C HIS A 260 -3.24 7.16 0.12
N ALA A 261 -2.26 7.33 0.97
CA ALA A 261 -0.94 7.90 0.68
C ALA A 261 0.06 7.36 1.70
N ALA A 262 1.30 7.84 1.67
CA ALA A 262 2.24 7.59 2.76
C ALA A 262 2.76 8.90 3.35
N VAL A 263 3.06 8.86 4.64
CA VAL A 263 3.86 9.87 5.31
C VAL A 263 5.29 9.80 4.77
N ASP A 264 5.94 10.95 4.65
CA ASP A 264 7.34 11.05 4.26
C ASP A 264 8.24 10.35 5.27
N ASN A 265 9.23 9.62 4.78
CA ASN A 265 10.29 9.10 5.64
C ASN A 265 11.25 10.26 5.96
N LYS A 266 11.23 10.72 7.22
CA LYS A 266 12.06 11.82 7.74
C LYS A 266 13.21 11.32 8.61
N THR A 267 13.54 10.03 8.55
CA THR A 267 14.80 9.51 9.12
C THR A 267 15.99 10.04 8.32
N GLU A 268 17.18 9.98 8.90
CA GLU A 268 18.39 10.44 8.22
C GLU A 268 18.78 9.49 7.08
N ASN A 269 18.70 8.18 7.32
CA ASN A 269 19.27 7.17 6.45
C ASN A 269 18.68 5.78 6.68
N GLN A 270 17.40 5.63 7.06
CA GLN A 270 16.81 4.32 7.33
C GLN A 270 15.78 3.92 6.28
N PHE A 271 15.81 2.66 5.81
CA PHE A 271 14.78 2.11 4.97
C PHE A 271 13.52 1.74 5.76
N ARG A 272 12.35 2.15 5.26
CA ARG A 272 11.06 1.59 5.66
C ARG A 272 10.73 0.38 4.81
N ILE A 273 10.63 -0.79 5.42
CA ILE A 273 10.30 -2.04 4.72
C ILE A 273 8.83 -2.38 4.89
N SER A 274 8.10 -2.52 3.77
CA SER A 274 6.68 -2.85 3.76
C SER A 274 6.30 -3.58 2.47
N SER A 275 5.23 -4.37 2.47
CA SER A 275 4.63 -4.91 1.23
C SER A 275 3.18 -4.51 1.08
N ASP A 276 2.71 -4.53 -0.18
CA ASP A 276 1.31 -4.55 -0.53
C ASP A 276 0.97 -5.85 -1.29
N SER A 277 -0.01 -6.62 -0.82
CA SER A 277 -0.61 -7.77 -1.51
C SER A 277 -2.11 -7.57 -1.71
N ARG A 278 -2.74 -8.37 -2.58
CA ARG A 278 -4.16 -8.22 -2.92
C ARG A 278 -4.89 -9.54 -2.78
N TYR A 279 -6.08 -9.48 -2.17
CA TYR A 279 -6.95 -10.64 -1.95
C TYR A 279 -8.35 -10.36 -2.48
N GLN A 280 -8.98 -11.37 -3.04
CA GLN A 280 -10.32 -11.30 -3.60
C GLN A 280 -11.05 -12.63 -3.44
N LYS A 281 -12.37 -12.61 -3.68
CA LYS A 281 -13.17 -13.83 -3.81
C LYS A 281 -12.68 -14.66 -4.99
N ALA A 282 -12.56 -15.97 -4.81
CA ALA A 282 -12.14 -16.87 -5.88
C ALA A 282 -13.14 -16.94 -7.04
N SER A 283 -14.42 -16.70 -6.74
CA SER A 283 -15.52 -16.66 -7.70
C SER A 283 -15.53 -15.42 -8.61
N GLU A 284 -14.76 -14.39 -8.27
CA GLU A 284 -14.71 -13.14 -9.04
C GLU A 284 -13.60 -13.13 -10.09
N PRO A 285 -13.80 -12.42 -11.22
CA PRO A 285 -12.76 -12.25 -12.23
C PRO A 285 -11.53 -11.55 -11.63
N ILE A 286 -10.36 -11.92 -12.12
CA ILE A 286 -9.06 -11.45 -11.63
C ILE A 286 -8.36 -10.60 -12.70
N ASP A 287 -7.65 -9.56 -12.26
CA ASP A 287 -6.87 -8.71 -13.18
C ASP A 287 -5.68 -9.49 -13.70
N GLU A 288 -5.70 -9.82 -14.99
CA GLU A 288 -4.72 -10.70 -15.61
C GLU A 288 -3.30 -10.13 -15.61
N ARG A 289 -3.15 -8.82 -15.38
CA ARG A 289 -1.82 -8.19 -15.29
C ARG A 289 -0.99 -8.76 -14.16
N TRP A 290 -1.63 -9.27 -13.10
CA TRP A 290 -0.97 -9.61 -11.84
C TRP A 290 -0.89 -11.11 -11.57
N ILE A 291 -1.12 -11.93 -12.60
CA ILE A 291 -1.21 -13.39 -12.49
C ILE A 291 -0.14 -14.08 -13.33
N GLY A 292 0.41 -15.17 -12.80
CA GLY A 292 1.45 -16.01 -13.40
C GLY A 292 2.83 -15.78 -12.79
N PRO A 293 3.82 -16.64 -13.14
CA PRO A 293 5.18 -16.56 -12.61
C PRO A 293 5.95 -15.32 -13.09
N ASN A 294 5.52 -14.69 -14.18
CA ASN A 294 6.04 -13.42 -14.68
C ASN A 294 4.85 -12.54 -15.08
N PRO A 295 4.16 -11.90 -14.12
CA PRO A 295 2.97 -11.11 -14.39
C PRO A 295 3.26 -9.99 -15.40
N LEU A 296 2.30 -9.68 -16.28
CA LEU A 296 2.45 -8.61 -17.28
C LEU A 296 2.70 -7.25 -16.62
N GLY A 297 2.09 -7.04 -15.45
CA GLY A 297 2.06 -5.79 -14.72
C GLY A 297 1.72 -4.60 -15.62
N HIS A 298 2.48 -3.52 -15.44
CA HIS A 298 2.33 -2.29 -16.22
C HIS A 298 3.20 -2.23 -17.49
N SER A 299 3.73 -3.38 -17.94
CA SER A 299 4.53 -3.48 -19.15
C SER A 299 3.74 -3.08 -20.41
N THR A 300 4.43 -3.00 -21.55
CA THR A 300 3.78 -2.80 -22.86
C THR A 300 2.74 -3.87 -23.17
N ALA A 301 2.99 -5.12 -22.77
CA ALA A 301 2.04 -6.24 -22.94
C ALA A 301 0.80 -6.10 -22.04
N GLY A 302 0.91 -5.36 -20.93
CA GLY A 302 -0.23 -5.02 -20.07
C GLY A 302 -1.10 -3.89 -20.61
N LYS A 303 -0.67 -3.14 -21.64
CA LYS A 303 -1.43 -1.99 -22.19
C LYS A 303 -2.63 -2.47 -23.01
N ARG A 304 -3.78 -1.78 -22.89
CA ARG A 304 -4.99 -2.04 -23.66
C ARG A 304 -5.42 -0.81 -24.46
N GLY A 305 -5.43 -0.95 -25.78
CA GLY A 305 -5.97 0.06 -26.68
C GLY A 305 -7.50 0.02 -26.70
N ARG A 306 -8.14 1.19 -26.67
CA ARG A 306 -9.57 1.36 -26.94
C ARG A 306 -9.82 2.54 -27.86
N VAL A 307 -10.97 2.54 -28.55
CA VAL A 307 -11.45 3.73 -29.24
C VAL A 307 -12.05 4.68 -28.20
N CYS A 308 -11.58 5.92 -28.23
CA CYS A 308 -12.14 7.05 -27.50
C CYS A 308 -12.72 8.05 -28.53
#